data_AF-A0A261WCA3-F1
#
_entry.id   AF-A0A261WCA3-F1
#
_cell.length_a   1.000
_cell.length_b   1.000
_cell.length_c   1.000
_cell.angle_alpha   90.00
_cell.angle_beta   90.00
_cell.angle_gamma   90.00
#
_symmetry.space_group_name_H-M   'P 1'
#
loop_
_entity.id
_entity.type
_entity.pdbx_description
1 polymer ?
#
loop_
_entity_poly.entity_id
_entity_poly.type
_entity_poly.pdbx_seq_one_letter_code
_entity_poly.pdbx_strand_id
1 'polypeptide(L)'
;LPKGGENALSLSVDGTDYQSTGTLLFTDVAVDRTTGQVSLRARFANPKGVLLPGMYVRVRTPQRVDANAILVPQRAVQRSSDGAARVLVIAQDGTAEARPVKTGAMQDSRWQITEGLKDGEQIIIGNMTGLNPGDKVVPKSPSAQQQAKAQ
;
A
#
# COMPACT_ATOMS: atom_id res chain seq x y z
N LEU A 1 15.06 13.02 15.01
CA LEU A 1 14.25 12.32 16.04
C LEU A 1 12.81 12.26 15.52
N PRO A 2 12.31 11.10 15.06
CA PRO A 2 10.91 11.00 14.66
C PRO A 2 9.99 11.16 15.88
N LYS A 3 8.92 11.94 15.71
CA LYS A 3 8.00 12.35 16.77
C LYS A 3 6.95 11.26 17.04
N GLY A 4 6.47 11.21 18.28
CA GLY A 4 5.66 10.15 18.86
C GLY A 4 4.46 9.70 18.02
N GLY A 5 4.35 8.38 17.87
CA GLY A 5 3.31 7.68 17.11
C GLY A 5 3.84 6.45 16.36
N GLU A 6 5.13 6.48 15.97
CA GLU A 6 5.74 5.50 15.04
C GLU A 6 6.42 4.29 15.72
N ASN A 7 6.30 4.15 17.04
CA ASN A 7 7.02 3.10 17.80
C ASN A 7 6.11 2.00 18.38
N ALA A 8 4.80 2.05 18.12
CA ALA A 8 3.90 0.99 18.57
C ALA A 8 4.16 -0.29 17.75
N LEU A 9 4.24 -1.43 18.42
CA LEU A 9 4.39 -2.75 17.79
C LEU A 9 3.29 -3.64 18.34
N SER A 10 2.72 -4.50 17.51
CA SER A 10 1.89 -5.61 17.96
C SER A 10 2.65 -6.91 17.75
N LEU A 11 2.64 -7.79 18.74
CA LEU A 11 3.26 -9.11 18.69
C LEU A 11 2.16 -10.16 18.80
N SER A 12 2.25 -11.18 17.95
CA SER A 12 1.45 -12.40 18.02
C SER A 12 2.36 -13.63 18.04
N VAL A 13 1.99 -14.63 18.83
CA VAL A 13 2.65 -15.94 18.87
C VAL A 13 1.81 -16.93 18.07
N ASP A 14 2.39 -17.52 17.04
CA ASP A 14 1.70 -18.50 16.19
C ASP A 14 1.19 -19.69 17.05
N GLY A 15 -0.07 -20.07 16.86
CA GLY A 15 -0.72 -21.14 17.63
C GLY A 15 -1.34 -20.71 18.97
N THR A 16 -1.32 -19.41 19.30
CA THR A 16 -2.02 -18.86 20.47
C THR A 16 -2.79 -17.60 20.11
N ASP A 17 -3.83 -17.26 20.87
CA ASP A 17 -4.51 -15.96 20.78
C ASP A 17 -3.77 -14.85 21.53
N TYR A 18 -2.50 -15.08 21.91
CA TYR A 18 -1.72 -14.11 22.67
C TYR A 18 -1.29 -12.96 21.78
N GLN A 19 -1.85 -11.78 22.05
CA GLN A 19 -1.45 -10.52 21.44
C GLN A 19 -0.94 -9.56 22.52
N SER A 20 0.20 -8.93 22.26
CA SER A 20 0.76 -7.90 23.15
C SER A 20 1.23 -6.71 22.34
N THR A 21 0.91 -5.50 22.81
CA THR A 21 1.44 -4.26 22.25
C THR A 21 2.73 -3.88 22.97
N GLY A 22 3.74 -3.51 22.20
CA GLY A 22 5.04 -3.11 22.71
C GLY A 22 5.53 -1.85 22.04
N THR A 23 6.70 -1.40 22.51
CA THR A 23 7.37 -0.22 21.99
C THR A 23 8.69 -0.63 21.38
N LEU A 24 8.95 -0.17 20.15
CA LEU A 24 10.24 -0.30 19.50
C LEU A 24 11.30 0.51 20.27
N LEU A 25 12.38 -0.14 20.68
CA LEU A 25 13.53 0.45 21.33
C LEU A 25 14.69 0.51 20.33
N PHE A 26 15.08 1.72 19.95
CA PHE A 26 16.28 1.91 19.14
C PHE A 26 17.50 1.89 20.07
N THR A 27 18.23 0.77 20.09
CA THR A 27 19.55 0.69 20.71
C THR A 27 20.53 0.35 19.62
N ASP A 28 21.35 1.33 19.25
CA ASP A 28 22.43 1.29 18.24
C ASP A 28 22.11 0.41 17.01
N VAL A 29 21.77 1.07 15.91
CA VAL A 29 21.62 0.42 14.60
C VAL A 29 23.01 -0.06 14.17
N ALA A 30 23.47 -1.18 14.73
CA ALA A 30 24.64 -1.88 14.25
C ALA A 30 24.24 -2.54 12.93
N VAL A 31 24.39 -1.78 11.85
CA VAL A 31 24.24 -2.30 10.49
C VAL A 31 25.37 -3.26 10.26
N ASP A 32 25.05 -4.54 10.14
CA ASP A 32 26.01 -5.49 9.59
C ASP A 32 26.15 -5.18 8.09
N ARG A 33 27.22 -4.47 7.73
CA ARG A 33 27.48 -4.02 6.35
C ARG A 33 27.70 -5.19 5.39
N THR A 34 27.95 -6.40 5.88
CA THR A 34 28.15 -7.57 5.03
C THR A 34 26.84 -8.23 4.61
N THR A 35 25.81 -8.14 5.46
CA THR A 35 24.50 -8.79 5.21
C THR A 35 23.36 -7.80 4.96
N GLY A 36 23.57 -6.50 5.23
CA GLY A 36 22.54 -5.46 5.15
C GLY A 36 21.45 -5.62 6.23
N GLN A 37 21.68 -6.47 7.23
CA GLN A 37 20.71 -6.72 8.28
C GLN A 37 20.78 -5.66 9.37
N VAL A 38 19.61 -5.27 9.86
CA VAL A 38 19.47 -4.31 10.96
C VAL A 38 18.88 -5.05 12.15
N SER A 39 19.61 -5.03 13.27
CA SER A 39 19.11 -5.55 14.54
C SER A 39 18.28 -4.48 15.25
N LEU A 40 17.02 -4.82 15.57
CA LEU A 40 16.09 -3.95 16.29
C LEU A 40 15.73 -4.58 17.64
N ARG A 41 15.59 -3.76 18.68
CA ARG A 41 15.13 -4.20 20.00
C ARG A 41 13.73 -3.66 20.26
N ALA A 42 12.89 -4.44 20.94
CA ALA A 42 11.56 -4.00 21.31
C ALA A 42 11.23 -4.46 22.73
N ARG A 43 10.33 -3.75 23.40
CA ARG A 43 9.84 -4.09 24.74
C ARG A 43 8.35 -4.35 24.68
N PHE A 44 7.93 -5.54 25.11
CA PHE A 44 6.54 -5.95 25.22
C PHE A 44 6.18 -6.24 26.68
N ALA A 45 4.94 -5.95 27.08
CA ALA A 45 4.43 -6.38 28.36
C ALA A 45 4.14 -7.90 28.32
N ASN A 46 4.60 -8.64 29.34
CA ASN A 46 4.37 -10.08 29.48
C ASN A 46 3.79 -10.43 30.87
N PRO A 47 2.63 -9.88 31.26
CA PRO A 47 2.06 -10.07 32.59
C PRO A 47 1.65 -11.53 32.86
N LYS A 48 1.34 -12.29 31.81
CA LYS A 48 0.90 -13.70 31.89
C LYS A 48 2.05 -14.71 31.73
N GLY A 49 3.28 -14.24 31.52
CA GLY A 49 4.45 -15.13 31.35
C GLY A 49 4.43 -16.00 30.08
N VAL A 50 3.61 -15.66 29.08
CA VAL A 50 3.41 -16.47 27.86
C VAL A 50 4.63 -16.39 26.93
N LEU A 51 5.33 -15.26 26.91
CA LEU A 51 6.54 -15.10 26.11
C LEU A 51 7.75 -15.71 26.82
N LEU A 52 8.29 -16.80 26.27
CA LEU A 52 9.50 -17.46 26.76
C LEU A 52 10.72 -17.11 25.89
N PRO A 53 11.94 -17.09 26.45
CA PRO A 53 13.17 -16.90 25.68
C PRO A 53 13.33 -17.98 24.60
N GLY A 54 13.78 -17.57 23.41
CA GLY A 54 14.01 -18.48 22.27
C GLY A 54 12.78 -18.73 21.38
N MET A 55 11.63 -18.14 21.71
CA MET A 55 10.43 -18.24 20.86
C MET A 55 10.53 -17.37 19.61
N TYR A 56 10.06 -17.90 18.48
CA TYR A 56 9.78 -17.12 17.29
C TYR A 56 8.39 -16.49 17.41
N VAL A 57 8.32 -15.19 17.13
CA VAL A 57 7.10 -14.39 17.22
C VAL A 57 6.97 -13.54 15.99
N ARG A 58 5.74 -13.23 15.58
CA ARG A 58 5.49 -12.31 14.48
C ARG A 58 5.17 -10.94 15.04
N VAL A 59 5.98 -9.96 14.69
CA VAL A 59 5.77 -8.56 15.07
C VAL A 59 5.21 -7.80 13.87
N ARG A 60 4.13 -7.06 14.08
CA ARG A 60 3.55 -6.15 13.09
C ARG A 60 3.65 -4.72 13.60
N THR A 61 4.18 -3.84 12.76
CA THR A 61 4.14 -2.40 12.94
C THR A 61 2.81 -1.86 12.40
N PRO A 62 2.07 -1.02 13.15
CA PRO A 62 0.95 -0.29 12.60
C PRO A 62 1.49 0.70 11.58
N GLN A 63 1.24 0.42 10.30
CA GLN A 63 1.48 1.37 9.24
C GLN A 63 0.44 2.48 9.34
N ARG A 64 0.86 3.74 9.18
CA ARG A 64 -0.06 4.89 9.16
C ARG A 64 -1.13 4.63 8.10
N VAL A 65 -2.40 4.60 8.50
CA VAL A 65 -3.52 4.50 7.57
C VAL A 65 -3.63 5.85 6.89
N ASP A 66 -3.34 5.88 5.60
CA ASP A 66 -3.56 7.08 4.79
C ASP A 66 -5.02 7.09 4.32
N ALA A 67 -5.85 7.85 5.04
CA ALA A 67 -7.28 7.94 4.76
C ALA A 67 -7.58 8.61 3.41
N ASN A 68 -6.61 9.33 2.83
CA ASN A 68 -6.74 9.99 1.54
C ASN A 68 -6.07 9.19 0.41
N ALA A 69 -5.71 7.92 0.66
CA ALA A 69 -5.10 7.06 -0.34
C ALA A 69 -6.09 6.77 -1.49
N ILE A 70 -5.73 7.19 -2.71
CA ILE A 70 -6.51 6.86 -3.89
C ILE A 70 -6.12 5.45 -4.34
N LEU A 71 -7.06 4.51 -4.27
CA LEU A 71 -6.86 3.13 -4.70
C LEU A 71 -7.36 2.95 -6.14
N VAL A 72 -6.45 2.57 -7.02
CA VAL A 72 -6.72 2.37 -8.44
C VAL A 72 -6.54 0.90 -8.80
N PRO A 73 -7.49 0.25 -9.52
CA PRO A 73 -7.32 -1.12 -9.98
C PRO A 73 -6.06 -1.27 -10.83
N GLN A 74 -5.33 -2.39 -10.67
CA GLN A 74 -4.08 -2.62 -11.40
C GLN A 74 -4.23 -2.47 -12.92
N ARG A 75 -5.36 -2.92 -13.49
CA ARG A 75 -5.65 -2.84 -14.93
C ARG A 75 -5.74 -1.42 -15.49
N ALA A 76 -5.89 -0.39 -14.65
CA ALA A 76 -5.97 1.00 -15.07
C ALA A 76 -4.58 1.69 -15.13
N VAL A 77 -3.56 1.04 -14.55
CA VAL A 77 -2.19 1.55 -14.52
C VAL A 77 -1.42 0.96 -15.69
N GLN A 78 -1.02 1.83 -16.63
CA GLN A 78 -0.11 1.48 -17.71
C GLN A 78 1.33 1.71 -17.27
N ARG A 79 2.19 0.72 -17.44
CA ARG A 79 3.62 0.87 -17.26
C ARG A 79 4.28 1.05 -18.62
N SER A 80 5.05 2.13 -18.75
CA SER A 80 5.89 2.38 -19.92
C SER A 80 7.18 1.54 -19.85
N SER A 81 7.92 1.44 -20.95
CA SER A 81 9.16 0.66 -21.04
C SER A 81 10.28 1.15 -20.11
N ASP A 82 10.21 2.41 -19.68
CA ASP A 82 11.07 3.05 -18.69
C ASP A 82 10.66 2.71 -17.23
N GLY A 83 9.59 1.94 -17.03
CA GLY A 83 9.04 1.61 -15.72
C GLY A 83 8.12 2.69 -15.12
N ALA A 84 7.93 3.83 -15.79
CA ALA A 84 7.04 4.88 -15.31
C ALA A 84 5.58 4.42 -15.38
N ALA A 85 4.83 4.69 -14.31
CA ALA A 85 3.41 4.42 -14.22
C ALA A 85 2.60 5.61 -14.75
N ARG A 86 1.60 5.33 -15.58
CA ARG A 86 0.67 6.30 -16.15
C ARG A 86 -0.76 5.77 -16.03
N VAL A 87 -1.72 6.67 -15.88
CA VAL A 87 -3.16 6.37 -15.93
C VAL A 87 -3.81 7.25 -16.98
N LEU A 88 -4.91 6.79 -17.57
CA LEU A 88 -5.76 7.63 -18.43
C LEU A 88 -6.88 8.23 -17.57
N VAL A 89 -6.93 9.56 -17.51
CA VAL A 89 -7.98 10.33 -16.85
C VAL A 89 -8.93 10.93 -17.88
N ILE A 90 -10.19 11.16 -17.51
CA ILE A 90 -11.17 11.84 -18.37
C ILE A 90 -11.17 13.31 -17.98
N ALA A 91 -10.80 14.19 -18.90
CA ALA A 91 -10.86 15.63 -18.73
C ALA A 91 -12.33 16.12 -18.77
N GLN A 92 -12.57 17.35 -18.30
CA GLN A 92 -13.93 17.93 -18.23
C GLN A 92 -14.61 18.05 -19.60
N ASP A 93 -13.82 18.10 -20.68
CA ASP A 93 -14.30 18.13 -22.06
C ASP A 93 -14.63 16.73 -22.64
N GLY A 94 -14.48 15.68 -21.82
CA GLY A 94 -14.70 14.29 -22.19
C GLY A 94 -13.55 13.65 -22.98
N THR A 95 -12.36 14.27 -23.00
CA THR A 95 -11.17 13.69 -23.65
C THR A 95 -10.35 12.84 -22.69
N ALA A 96 -9.67 11.82 -23.21
CA ALA A 96 -8.75 10.99 -22.45
C ALA A 96 -7.36 11.65 -22.37
N GLU A 97 -6.85 11.88 -21.16
CA GLU A 97 -5.52 12.45 -20.92
C GLU A 97 -4.63 11.41 -20.23
N ALA A 98 -3.44 11.16 -20.77
CA ALA A 98 -2.45 10.32 -20.10
C ALA A 98 -1.70 11.11 -19.04
N ARG A 99 -1.85 10.71 -17.78
CA ARG A 99 -1.24 11.36 -16.63
C ARG A 99 -0.19 10.47 -15.96
N PRO A 100 1.05 10.94 -15.76
CA PRO A 100 2.03 10.21 -14.96
C PRO A 100 1.59 10.17 -13.50
N VAL A 101 1.73 9.00 -12.87
CA VAL A 101 1.38 8.79 -11.47
C VAL A 101 2.51 8.09 -10.73
N LYS A 102 2.56 8.30 -9.41
CA LYS A 102 3.42 7.50 -8.53
C LYS A 102 2.58 6.47 -7.80
N THR A 103 3.00 5.21 -7.89
CA THR A 103 2.37 4.08 -7.19
C THR A 103 3.11 3.78 -5.89
N GLY A 104 2.38 3.62 -4.79
CA GLY A 104 2.86 3.16 -3.50
C GLY A 104 2.65 1.66 -3.32
N ALA A 105 2.06 1.27 -2.19
CA ALA A 105 1.78 -0.14 -1.89
C ALA A 105 0.66 -0.70 -2.78
N MET A 106 0.66 -2.02 -2.95
CA MET A 106 -0.44 -2.75 -3.59
C MET A 106 -1.27 -3.43 -2.50
N GLN A 107 -2.60 -3.28 -2.56
CA GLN A 107 -3.54 -3.88 -1.64
C GLN A 107 -4.62 -4.66 -2.41
N ASP A 108 -4.70 -5.98 -2.16
CA ASP A 108 -5.61 -6.98 -2.76
C ASP A 108 -5.49 -7.15 -4.29
N SER A 109 -5.60 -6.08 -5.06
CA SER A 109 -5.38 -5.97 -6.53
C SER A 109 -5.43 -4.49 -7.00
N ARG A 110 -5.24 -3.56 -6.07
CA ARG A 110 -5.32 -2.10 -6.30
C ARG A 110 -3.99 -1.47 -5.92
N TRP A 111 -3.50 -0.59 -6.76
CA TRP A 111 -2.37 0.26 -6.45
C TRP A 111 -2.84 1.47 -5.64
N GLN A 112 -2.13 1.76 -4.57
CA GLN A 112 -2.18 3.07 -3.95
C GLN A 112 -1.49 4.07 -4.87
N ILE A 113 -2.18 5.15 -5.25
CA ILE A 113 -1.58 6.28 -5.94
C ILE A 113 -1.19 7.32 -4.89
N THR A 114 0.10 7.63 -4.82
CA THR A 114 0.64 8.62 -3.87
C THR A 114 0.71 10.02 -4.47
N GLU A 115 0.88 10.12 -5.79
CA GLU A 115 0.95 11.39 -6.51
C GLU A 115 0.37 11.26 -7.94
N GLY A 116 -0.13 12.37 -8.48
CA GLY A 116 -0.55 12.48 -9.88
C GLY A 116 -2.05 12.27 -10.12
N LEU A 117 -2.84 11.97 -9.09
CA LEU A 117 -4.30 11.86 -9.17
C LEU A 117 -4.94 12.62 -8.01
N LYS A 118 -6.08 13.25 -8.26
CA LYS A 118 -6.87 13.96 -7.25
C LYS A 118 -8.17 13.21 -6.97
N ASP A 119 -8.73 13.45 -5.79
CA ASP A 119 -10.04 12.91 -5.45
C ASP A 119 -11.12 13.43 -6.41
N GLY A 120 -12.07 12.56 -6.74
CA GLY A 120 -13.16 12.85 -7.69
C GLY A 120 -12.78 12.77 -9.17
N GLU A 121 -11.52 12.50 -9.54
CA GLU A 121 -11.14 12.33 -10.95
C GLU A 121 -11.63 10.98 -11.51
N GLN A 122 -12.16 10.99 -12.73
CA GLN A 122 -12.59 9.78 -13.43
C GLN A 122 -11.42 9.17 -14.20
N ILE A 123 -11.15 7.89 -13.93
CA ILE A 123 -10.10 7.13 -14.60
C ILE A 123 -10.68 6.05 -15.52
N ILE A 124 -9.95 5.74 -16.59
CA ILE A 124 -10.32 4.68 -17.53
C ILE A 124 -9.72 3.35 -17.04
N ILE A 125 -10.59 2.37 -16.74
CA ILE A 125 -10.21 1.05 -16.21
C ILE A 125 -10.48 -0.11 -17.19
N GLY A 126 -10.88 0.22 -18.43
CA GLY A 126 -11.40 -0.70 -19.44
C GLY A 126 -10.40 -1.02 -20.55
N ASN A 127 -10.91 -1.38 -21.73
CA ASN A 127 -10.08 -1.74 -22.88
C ASN A 127 -9.32 -0.50 -23.39
N MET A 128 -8.08 -0.32 -22.92
CA MET A 128 -7.19 0.78 -23.33
C MET A 128 -6.46 0.47 -24.65
N THR A 129 -6.62 -0.74 -25.20
CA THR A 129 -6.00 -1.15 -26.46
C THR A 129 -6.62 -0.37 -27.61
N GLY A 130 -5.84 0.55 -28.20
CA GLY A 130 -6.26 1.42 -29.30
C GLY A 130 -6.81 2.78 -28.86
N LEU A 131 -6.77 3.11 -27.56
CA LEU A 131 -7.19 4.41 -27.04
C LEU A 131 -5.96 5.31 -26.88
N ASN A 132 -5.93 6.41 -27.62
CA ASN A 132 -4.84 7.38 -27.58
C ASN A 132 -5.21 8.57 -26.69
N PRO A 133 -4.22 9.22 -26.06
CA PRO A 133 -4.45 10.52 -25.44
C PRO A 133 -5.05 11.51 -26.46
N GLY A 134 -6.13 12.18 -26.08
CA GLY A 134 -6.91 13.09 -26.92
C GLY A 134 -8.21 12.50 -27.48
N ASP A 135 -8.41 11.18 -27.38
CA ASP A 135 -9.66 10.56 -27.84
C ASP A 135 -10.84 10.97 -26.96
N LYS A 136 -11.99 11.27 -27.59
CA LYS A 136 -13.24 11.50 -26.87
C LYS A 136 -13.78 10.18 -26.34
N VAL A 137 -14.04 10.14 -25.04
CA VAL A 137 -14.55 8.95 -24.35
C VAL A 137 -15.87 9.28 -23.66
N VAL A 138 -16.82 8.36 -23.77
CA VAL A 138 -18.06 8.42 -23.00
C VAL A 138 -17.91 7.48 -21.81
N PRO A 139 -17.81 8.00 -20.57
CA PRO A 139 -17.67 7.15 -19.40
C PRO A 139 -18.91 6.26 -19.25
N LYS A 140 -18.68 4.95 -19.22
CA LYS A 140 -19.67 3.99 -18.71
C LYS A 140 -19.28 3.65 -17.28
N SER A 141 -20.17 3.90 -16.33
CA SER A 141 -19.99 3.45 -14.96
C SER A 141 -19.76 1.94 -14.98
N PRO A 142 -18.68 1.41 -14.37
CA PRO A 142 -18.52 -0.03 -14.25
C PRO A 142 -19.69 -0.53 -13.40
N SER A 143 -20.61 -1.27 -14.01
CA SER A 143 -21.70 -1.89 -13.27
C SER A 143 -21.07 -2.83 -12.23
N ALA A 144 -21.57 -2.75 -10.98
CA ALA A 144 -21.07 -3.51 -9.84
C ALA A 144 -21.03 -5.05 -10.04
N GLN A 145 -21.55 -5.55 -11.17
CA GLN A 145 -21.62 -6.96 -11.53
C GLN A 145 -20.27 -7.59 -11.93
N GLN A 146 -19.23 -6.81 -12.22
CA GLN A 146 -17.92 -7.38 -12.60
C GLN A 146 -16.94 -7.54 -11.42
N GLN A 147 -17.32 -7.13 -10.21
CA GLN A 147 -16.55 -7.43 -8.99
C GLN A 147 -16.87 -8.81 -8.40
N ALA A 148 -17.97 -9.46 -8.83
CA ALA A 148 -18.44 -10.72 -8.25
C ALA A 148 -17.91 -12.00 -8.95
N LYS A 149 -17.03 -11.90 -9.95
CA LYS A 149 -16.52 -13.07 -10.71
C LYS A 149 -15.05 -13.42 -10.46
N ALA A 150 -14.44 -12.86 -9.41
CA ALA A 150 -13.06 -13.18 -9.02
C ALA A 150 -12.98 -13.99 -7.70
N GLN A 151 -14.03 -14.77 -7.39
CA GLN A 151 -13.98 -15.81 -6.35
C GLN A 151 -13.87 -17.18 -7.02
#